data_AF-B6WYF6-F1
#
_entry.id   AF-B6WYF6-F1
#
_cell.length_a   1.000
_cell.length_b   1.000
_cell.length_c   1.000
_cell.angle_alpha   90.00
_cell.angle_beta   90.00
_cell.angle_gamma   90.00
#
_symmetry.space_group_name_H-M   'P 1'
#
loop_
_entity.id
_entity.type
_entity.pdbx_description
1 polymer ?
#
loop_
_entity_poly.entity_id
_entity_poly.type
_entity_poly.pdbx_seq_one_letter_code
_entity_poly.pdbx_strand_id
1 'polypeptide(L)' 'MKVVRTETEIARVENWAVEGIDEGTRYPGMSYEQGIADVLAWLRGDSDTAPDEG' A
#
# COMPACT_ATOMS: atom_id res chain seq x y z
N MET A 1 3.41 16.23 6.84
CA MET A 1 2.57 15.05 7.10
C MET A 1 3.36 14.11 7.99
N LYS A 2 2.81 13.63 9.10
CA LYS A 2 3.48 12.63 9.95
C LYS A 2 3.14 11.25 9.39
N VAL A 3 4.16 10.52 8.96
CA VAL A 3 4.02 9.09 8.65
C VAL A 3 4.24 8.33 9.95
N VAL A 4 3.34 7.39 10.27
CA VAL A 4 3.40 6.61 11.53
C VAL A 4 3.97 5.22 11.33
N ARG A 5 4.18 4.80 10.07
CA ARG A 5 4.78 3.52 9.69
C ARG A 5 6.31 3.63 9.66
N THR A 6 6.96 2.54 10.00
CA THR A 6 8.41 2.41 9.99
C THR A 6 8.94 2.27 8.56
N GLU A 7 10.21 2.62 8.36
CA GLU A 7 10.90 2.41 7.07
C GLU A 7 10.83 0.94 6.61
N THR A 8 10.89 -0.02 7.54
CA THR A 8 10.79 -1.45 7.22
C THR A 8 9.40 -1.83 6.70
N GLU A 9 8.33 -1.31 7.31
CA GLU A 9 6.97 -1.54 6.82
C GLU A 9 6.76 -0.90 5.45
N ILE A 10 7.25 0.33 5.26
CA ILE A 10 7.14 1.03 3.98
C ILE A 10 7.89 0.26 2.89
N ALA A 11 9.14 -0.14 3.14
CA ALA A 11 9.93 -0.91 2.19
C ALA A 11 9.28 -2.26 1.81
N ARG A 12 8.56 -2.89 2.75
CA ARG A 12 7.79 -4.11 2.47
C ARG A 12 6.70 -3.85 1.42
N VAL A 13 5.88 -2.82 1.63
CA VAL A 13 4.78 -2.45 0.73
C VAL A 13 5.30 -1.94 -0.61
N GLU A 14 6.43 -1.21 -0.62
CA GLU A 14 7.09 -0.77 -1.85
C GLU A 14 7.55 -1.96 -2.71
N ASN A 15 8.25 -2.94 -2.11
CA ASN A 15 8.68 -4.14 -2.82
C ASN A 15 7.49 -4.91 -3.38
N TRP A 16 6.42 -5.06 -2.59
CA TRP A 16 5.19 -5.70 -3.03
C TRP A 16 4.55 -4.97 -4.22
N ALA A 17 4.55 -3.63 -4.21
CA ALA A 17 4.02 -2.85 -5.31
C ALA A 17 4.86 -3.00 -6.59
N VAL A 18 6.19 -3.02 -6.48
CA VAL A 18 7.12 -3.20 -7.62
C VAL A 18 6.91 -4.56 -8.29
N GLU A 19 6.83 -5.64 -7.52
CA GLU A 19 6.57 -6.97 -8.09
C GLU A 19 5.22 -7.04 -8.82
N GLY A 20 4.20 -6.32 -8.34
CA GLY A 20 2.90 -6.22 -9.00
C GLY A 20 2.92 -5.48 -10.35
N ILE A 21 3.99 -4.73 -10.67
CA ILE A 21 4.14 -4.11 -12.00
C ILE A 21 4.43 -5.17 -13.05
N ASP A 22 5.27 -6.15 -12.71
CA ASP A 22 5.72 -7.20 -13.64
C ASP A 22 4.72 -8.36 -13.73
N GLU A 23 3.98 -8.65 -12.64
CA GLU A 23 3.03 -9.77 -12.55
C GLU A 23 1.57 -9.40 -12.90
N GLY A 24 1.30 -8.11 -13.12
CA GLY A 24 -0.06 -7.57 -13.29
C GLY A 24 -0.68 -7.10 -11.96
N THR A 25 -1.74 -6.29 -12.06
CA THR A 25 -2.30 -5.59 -10.89
C THR A 25 -2.60 -6.51 -9.71
N ARG A 26 -2.02 -6.21 -8.55
CA ARG A 26 -2.30 -6.89 -7.27
C ARG A 26 -3.60 -6.43 -6.63
N TYR A 27 -4.32 -5.52 -7.28
CA TYR A 27 -5.61 -4.99 -6.86
C TYR A 27 -6.73 -5.47 -7.80
N PRO A 28 -7.11 -6.76 -7.78
CA PRO A 28 -8.19 -7.26 -8.63
C PRO A 28 -9.53 -6.64 -8.22
N GLY A 29 -10.15 -5.91 -9.13
CA GLY A 29 -11.47 -5.28 -8.89
C GLY A 29 -11.44 -3.95 -8.15
N MET A 30 -10.26 -3.41 -7.84
CA MET A 30 -10.08 -2.08 -7.26
C MET A 30 -9.64 -1.07 -8.33
N SER A 31 -10.02 0.21 -8.16
CA SER A 31 -9.49 1.28 -9.00
C SER A 31 -8.10 1.69 -8.53
N TYR A 32 -7.34 2.34 -9.42
CA TYR A 32 -6.03 2.90 -9.10
C TYR A 32 -6.11 3.90 -7.93
N GLU A 33 -7.14 4.75 -7.92
CA GLU A 33 -7.38 5.75 -6.89
C GLU A 33 -7.70 5.13 -5.53
N GLN A 34 -8.41 4.01 -5.50
CA GLN A 34 -8.69 3.28 -4.26
C GLN A 34 -7.38 2.80 -3.62
N GLY A 35 -6.47 2.22 -4.41
CA GLY A 35 -5.15 1.80 -3.91
C GLY A 35 -4.30 2.97 -3.38
N ILE A 36 -4.36 4.14 -4.01
CA ILE A 36 -3.70 5.35 -3.50
C ILE A 36 -4.31 5.79 -2.16
N ALA A 37 -5.63 5.81 -2.07
CA ALA A 37 -6.33 6.21 -0.86
C ALA A 37 -5.98 5.29 0.33
N ASP A 38 -5.95 3.98 0.08
CA ASP A 38 -5.66 2.96 1.09
C ASP A 38 -4.21 3.05 1.60
N VAL A 39 -3.24 3.23 0.69
CA VAL A 39 -1.84 3.53 1.05
C VAL A 39 -1.73 4.79 1.92
N LEU A 40 -2.42 5.86 1.55
CA LEU A 40 -2.35 7.12 2.29
C LEU A 40 -2.97 7.02 3.68
N ALA A 41 -4.11 6.32 3.80
CA ALA A 41 -4.75 6.04 5.08
C ALA A 41 -3.85 5.19 5.97
N TRP A 42 -3.23 4.15 5.41
CA TRP A 42 -2.30 3.31 6.13
C TRP A 42 -1.04 4.07 6.61
N LEU A 43 -0.39 4.86 5.75
CA LEU A 43 0.79 5.65 6.11
C LEU A 43 0.52 6.66 7.24
N ARG A 44 -0.71 7.19 7.32
CA ARG A 44 -1.13 8.17 8.33
C ARG A 44 -1.57 7.54 9.65
N GLY A 45 -1.86 6.25 9.65
CA GLY A 45 -2.44 5.58 10.82
C GLY A 45 -3.96 5.63 10.87
N ASP A 46 -4.61 6.06 9.78
CA ASP A 46 -6.07 6.06 9.66
C ASP A 46 -6.61 4.63 9.38
N SER A 47 -5.75 3.73 8.88
CA SER A 47 -5.98 2.30 8.73
C SER A 47 -4.79 1.50 9.26
N ASP A 48 -5.06 0.42 9.99
CA ASP A 48 -4.03 -0.53 10.44
C ASP A 48 -3.77 -1.64 9.42
N THR A 49 -4.63 -1.80 8.42
CA THR A 49 -4.45 -2.77 7.34
C THR A 49 -3.51 -2.21 6.29
N ALA A 50 -2.39 -2.89 6.10
CA ALA A 50 -1.46 -2.53 5.03
C ALA A 50 -2.02 -2.98 3.66
N PRO A 51 -1.66 -2.31 2.56
CA PRO A 51 -2.22 -2.64 1.25
C PRO A 51 -1.81 -4.02 0.72
N ASP A 52 -0.72 -4.58 1.23
CA ASP A 52 -0.25 -5.94 0.92
C ASP A 52 -0.95 -7.04 1.74
N GLU A 53 -1.86 -6.67 2.65
CA GLU A 53 -2.64 -7.57 3.50
C GLU A 53 -4.09 -7.77 3.02
N GLY A 54 -4.50 -7.08 1.94
CA GLY A 54 -5.86 -7.04 1.39
C GLY A 54 -6.08 -7.87 0.13
#